data_AF-A0A093X279-F1
#
_entry.id   AF-A0A093X279-F1
#
_cell.length_a   1.000
_cell.length_b   1.000
_cell.length_c   1.000
_cell.angle_alpha   90.00
_cell.angle_beta   90.00
_cell.angle_gamma   90.00
#
_symmetry.space_group_name_H-M   'P 1'
#
loop_
_entity.id
_entity.type
_entity.pdbx_description
1 polymer ?
#
loop_
_entity_poly.entity_id
_entity_poly.type
_entity_poly.pdbx_seq_one_letter_code
_entity_poly.pdbx_strand_id
1 'polypeptide(L)'
;MSEGRDKPALQVIVLGSTGGPLEDNTTAFLVRSISEEWKKGSVLAVDAGTHLSSISRIIEQHLPERKTENEKTFLTSGAFAGLELPHISARANAGHITKAIVDTYLITHPHLDHISGLVVNTAALPGIRPKRIAALPSTISAFKNHIFNNVIWPNLSDENDGAGLVTYMRLVEGGSAALGNAGSRGYVEICEGLSIKTWSVSHGHCMENHWHRGSSVGVHGRISHDSIDSTNMQRSNSNTTPASGLPRQQYSSHPPGQDGICVVDSSAYFIRDIKTEREVLIFGDVEPDSISLSPRNHQVWTDAAPKIANGTLKAIFIECSYDDSRTDDTLFGHLAPRFLIEELIALAGHVDKARNASQSSDPRSTSQSPSDIRKRKRVSQTLSVAGSASGLEIDVPSPSMKSHSEPWTAREVIRKAHRKDEANVSPHTRALPHPPNVGLMQLDSFQLDERGPRPGGRDISQPESPFSPKHVPSQTPLASLRGDLAKMVPELGGDDTNEAEKTPNLEGMLAGLKVVIIHVKDNLDDNEPAEDVILREMNEYEEQERLGCHFVVATAGMSVML
;
A
#
# COMPACT_ATOMS: atom_id res chain seq x y z
N MET A 1 -6.04 -20.44 33.18
CA MET A 1 -6.73 -19.35 32.43
C MET A 1 -6.30 -19.36 30.95
N SER A 2 -6.47 -20.47 30.22
CA SER A 2 -6.00 -20.61 28.83
C SER A 2 -7.12 -20.60 27.78
N GLU A 3 -8.40 -20.61 28.16
CA GLU A 3 -9.53 -20.74 27.21
C GLU A 3 -9.84 -19.48 26.36
N GLY A 4 -9.08 -18.39 26.54
CA GLY A 4 -9.30 -17.13 25.82
C GLY A 4 -8.35 -16.85 24.65
N ARG A 5 -7.26 -17.60 24.47
CA ARG A 5 -6.20 -17.27 23.48
C ARG A 5 -6.42 -17.85 22.07
N ASP A 6 -7.31 -18.83 21.91
CA ASP A 6 -7.48 -19.56 20.64
C ASP A 6 -8.67 -19.12 19.78
N LYS A 7 -9.53 -18.22 20.26
CA LYS A 7 -10.62 -17.70 19.42
C LYS A 7 -10.07 -16.65 18.45
N PRO A 8 -10.40 -16.73 17.15
CA PRO A 8 -10.03 -15.68 16.20
C PRO A 8 -10.59 -14.31 16.60
N ALA A 9 -9.80 -13.25 16.41
CA ALA A 9 -10.17 -11.86 16.63
C ALA A 9 -10.19 -11.03 15.34
N LEU A 10 -9.36 -11.38 14.36
CA LEU A 10 -9.32 -10.74 13.06
C LEU A 10 -9.68 -11.73 11.95
N GLN A 11 -10.34 -11.21 10.92
CA GLN A 11 -10.56 -11.94 9.66
C GLN A 11 -9.97 -11.12 8.52
N VAL A 12 -9.14 -11.76 7.70
CA VAL A 12 -8.69 -11.24 6.41
C VAL A 12 -9.35 -12.07 5.31
N ILE A 13 -10.03 -11.41 4.38
CA ILE A 13 -10.65 -12.02 3.20
C ILE A 13 -9.84 -11.61 1.98
N VAL A 14 -9.35 -12.60 1.25
CA VAL A 14 -8.60 -12.38 0.01
C VAL A 14 -9.60 -12.14 -1.13
N LEU A 15 -9.60 -10.93 -1.69
CA LEU A 15 -10.37 -10.61 -2.89
C LEU A 15 -9.55 -10.87 -4.16
N GLY A 16 -8.27 -10.52 -4.13
CA GLY A 16 -7.31 -10.82 -5.17
C GLY A 16 -5.92 -11.01 -4.58
N SER A 17 -5.11 -11.82 -5.23
CA SER A 17 -3.82 -12.26 -4.72
C SER A 17 -2.70 -12.29 -5.77
N THR A 18 -2.97 -11.88 -7.01
CA THR A 18 -1.97 -11.90 -8.08
C THR A 18 -1.32 -10.52 -8.28
N GLY A 19 -0.07 -10.52 -8.72
CA GLY A 19 0.66 -9.32 -9.19
C GLY A 19 0.50 -9.06 -10.69
N GLY A 20 -0.47 -9.73 -11.32
CA GLY A 20 -0.65 -9.73 -12.77
C GLY A 20 0.25 -10.76 -13.49
N PRO A 21 0.38 -10.66 -14.82
CA PRO A 21 -0.18 -9.62 -15.67
C PRO A 21 -1.70 -9.70 -15.88
N LEU A 22 -2.36 -10.81 -15.50
CA LEU A 22 -3.82 -10.92 -15.52
C LEU A 22 -4.45 -9.95 -14.51
N GLU A 23 -5.31 -9.06 -15.00
CA GLU A 23 -5.83 -7.94 -14.21
C GLU A 23 -7.01 -8.30 -13.31
N ASP A 24 -7.65 -9.45 -13.52
CA ASP A 24 -8.94 -9.78 -12.94
C ASP A 24 -8.89 -10.29 -11.48
N ASN A 25 -7.69 -10.62 -11.00
CA ASN A 25 -7.42 -11.15 -9.66
C ASN A 25 -6.31 -10.40 -8.91
N THR A 26 -6.06 -9.15 -9.30
CA THR A 26 -5.01 -8.29 -8.74
C THR A 26 -5.20 -8.00 -7.25
N THR A 27 -4.09 -7.83 -6.54
CA THR A 27 -3.99 -7.72 -5.08
C THR A 27 -5.06 -6.84 -4.42
N ALA A 28 -5.85 -7.44 -3.52
CA ALA A 28 -6.84 -6.75 -2.71
C ALA A 28 -7.35 -7.62 -1.55
N PHE A 29 -7.56 -7.00 -0.39
CA PHE A 29 -8.03 -7.68 0.82
C PHE A 29 -9.14 -6.90 1.53
N LEU A 30 -10.00 -7.61 2.26
CA LEU A 30 -10.86 -7.03 3.28
C LEU A 30 -10.42 -7.49 4.66
N VAL A 31 -10.33 -6.57 5.62
CA VAL A 31 -9.97 -6.86 7.01
C VAL A 31 -11.08 -6.36 7.92
N ARG A 32 -11.45 -7.18 8.91
CA ARG A 32 -12.42 -6.81 9.94
C ARG A 32 -12.10 -7.40 11.30
N SER A 33 -12.56 -6.71 12.34
CA SER A 33 -12.69 -7.28 13.69
C SER A 33 -13.84 -8.29 13.70
N ILE A 34 -13.59 -9.49 14.22
CA ILE A 34 -14.62 -10.52 14.43
C ILE A 34 -15.55 -10.14 15.58
N SER A 35 -15.11 -9.25 16.48
CA SER A 35 -15.93 -8.79 17.60
C SER A 35 -17.01 -7.79 17.21
N GLU A 36 -16.88 -7.18 16.02
CA GLU A 36 -17.88 -6.29 15.45
C GLU A 36 -18.88 -7.06 14.60
N GLU A 37 -20.09 -6.55 14.38
CA GLU A 37 -21.03 -7.15 13.42
C GLU A 37 -20.69 -6.74 11.98
N TRP A 38 -21.33 -7.40 10.99
CA TRP A 38 -21.33 -6.91 9.60
C TRP A 38 -22.21 -5.67 9.50
N LYS A 39 -21.66 -4.50 9.84
CA LYS A 39 -22.39 -3.22 9.85
C LYS A 39 -21.68 -2.17 9.02
N LYS A 40 -22.36 -1.04 8.86
CA LYS A 40 -21.84 0.11 8.12
C LYS A 40 -20.49 0.56 8.69
N GLY A 41 -19.46 0.54 7.86
CA GLY A 41 -18.12 1.02 8.21
C GLY A 41 -17.27 0.06 9.07
N SER A 42 -17.67 -1.22 9.16
CA SER A 42 -16.98 -2.25 9.97
C SER A 42 -15.88 -3.01 9.23
N VAL A 43 -15.61 -2.66 7.96
CA VAL A 43 -14.62 -3.35 7.12
C VAL A 43 -13.64 -2.34 6.53
N LEU A 44 -12.35 -2.70 6.64
CA LEU A 44 -11.23 -2.04 5.98
C LEU A 44 -10.92 -2.78 4.68
N ALA A 45 -10.73 -2.06 3.58
CA ALA A 45 -10.10 -2.62 2.38
C ALA A 45 -8.59 -2.30 2.42
N VAL A 46 -7.74 -3.28 2.12
CA VAL A 46 -6.29 -3.10 1.99
C VAL A 46 -5.92 -3.40 0.55
N ASP A 47 -5.45 -2.36 -0.14
CA ASP A 47 -5.43 -2.28 -1.60
C ASP A 47 -6.79 -2.63 -2.24
N ALA A 48 -6.87 -2.45 -3.55
CA ALA A 48 -8.12 -2.60 -4.29
C ALA A 48 -7.86 -2.75 -5.79
N GLY A 49 -6.93 -3.63 -6.17
CA GLY A 49 -6.73 -4.08 -7.54
C GLY A 49 -8.01 -4.64 -8.14
N THR A 50 -8.44 -5.79 -7.62
CA THR A 50 -9.80 -6.30 -7.84
C THR A 50 -10.67 -5.99 -6.62
N HIS A 51 -11.96 -5.70 -6.81
CA HIS A 51 -12.83 -5.40 -5.66
C HIS A 51 -14.28 -5.81 -5.87
N LEU A 52 -15.13 -4.95 -6.44
CA LEU A 52 -16.56 -5.23 -6.63
C LEU A 52 -16.84 -6.52 -7.42
N SER A 53 -16.07 -6.77 -8.47
CA SER A 53 -16.13 -8.00 -9.28
C SER A 53 -15.83 -9.25 -8.43
N SER A 54 -14.73 -9.24 -7.68
CA SER A 54 -14.34 -10.35 -6.83
C SER A 54 -15.34 -10.60 -5.70
N ILE A 55 -15.80 -9.55 -5.00
CA ILE A 55 -16.85 -9.66 -3.98
C ILE A 55 -18.11 -10.31 -4.58
N SER A 56 -18.51 -9.90 -5.79
CA SER A 56 -19.66 -10.52 -6.47
C SER A 56 -19.42 -12.00 -6.76
N ARG A 57 -18.24 -12.39 -7.29
CA ARG A 57 -17.91 -13.79 -7.60
C ARG A 57 -17.91 -14.66 -6.34
N ILE A 58 -17.27 -14.21 -5.27
CA ILE A 58 -17.19 -14.95 -4.00
C ILE A 58 -18.58 -15.16 -3.40
N ILE A 59 -19.44 -14.13 -3.41
CA ILE A 59 -20.81 -14.25 -2.89
C ILE A 59 -21.65 -15.18 -3.74
N GLU A 60 -21.54 -15.09 -5.07
CA GLU A 60 -22.32 -15.90 -6.02
C GLU A 60 -22.15 -17.40 -5.77
N GLN A 61 -20.95 -17.85 -5.39
CA GLN A 61 -20.65 -19.24 -5.05
C GLN A 61 -21.38 -19.74 -3.78
N HIS A 62 -21.86 -18.83 -2.94
CA HIS A 62 -22.46 -19.14 -1.63
C HIS A 62 -23.88 -18.62 -1.48
N LEU A 63 -24.49 -18.11 -2.55
CA LEU A 63 -25.89 -17.66 -2.50
C LEU A 63 -26.84 -18.85 -2.24
N PRO A 64 -27.85 -18.67 -1.39
CA PRO A 64 -28.88 -19.67 -1.20
C PRO A 64 -29.80 -19.78 -2.44
N GLU A 65 -30.28 -20.99 -2.73
CA GLU A 65 -31.06 -21.31 -3.94
C GLU A 65 -32.39 -20.56 -4.06
N ARG A 66 -32.95 -20.06 -2.95
CA ARG A 66 -34.28 -19.43 -2.95
C ARG A 66 -34.30 -18.21 -2.03
N LYS A 67 -34.66 -17.06 -2.60
CA LYS A 67 -35.02 -15.86 -1.84
C LYS A 67 -36.40 -15.38 -2.26
N THR A 68 -37.27 -15.16 -1.29
CA THR A 68 -38.44 -14.29 -1.44
C THR A 68 -38.10 -12.90 -0.90
N GLU A 69 -38.59 -11.83 -1.52
CA GLU A 69 -38.18 -10.43 -1.25
C GLU A 69 -38.29 -9.95 0.21
N ASN A 70 -39.02 -10.66 1.08
CA ASN A 70 -39.33 -10.22 2.45
C ASN A 70 -38.64 -11.04 3.56
N GLU A 71 -37.70 -11.93 3.24
CA GLU A 71 -37.00 -12.75 4.24
C GLU A 71 -35.55 -12.27 4.44
N LYS A 72 -35.19 -12.00 5.71
CA LYS A 72 -33.79 -11.75 6.08
C LYS A 72 -32.97 -12.99 5.76
N THR A 73 -32.09 -12.88 4.79
CA THR A 73 -31.24 -14.00 4.39
C THR A 73 -29.81 -13.71 4.78
N PHE A 74 -29.15 -14.69 5.38
CA PHE A 74 -27.74 -14.60 5.77
C PHE A 74 -26.92 -15.56 4.92
N LEU A 75 -25.67 -15.20 4.61
CA LEU A 75 -24.71 -16.18 4.10
C LEU A 75 -24.35 -17.15 5.21
N THR A 76 -24.47 -18.45 4.94
CA THR A 76 -24.17 -19.51 5.91
C THR A 76 -22.77 -20.11 5.74
N SER A 77 -22.09 -19.80 4.62
CA SER A 77 -20.78 -20.35 4.27
C SER A 77 -19.94 -19.33 3.48
N GLY A 78 -18.66 -19.65 3.29
CA GLY A 78 -17.72 -18.82 2.54
C GLY A 78 -17.14 -17.68 3.37
N ALA A 79 -16.30 -16.86 2.74
CA ALA A 79 -15.58 -15.77 3.41
C ALA A 79 -16.52 -14.73 4.06
N PHE A 80 -17.73 -14.55 3.51
CA PHE A 80 -18.73 -13.61 3.99
C PHE A 80 -19.80 -14.27 4.88
N ALA A 81 -19.51 -15.44 5.48
CA ALA A 81 -20.46 -16.10 6.39
C ALA A 81 -20.91 -15.16 7.53
N GLY A 82 -22.20 -15.22 7.85
CA GLY A 82 -22.87 -14.35 8.83
C GLY A 82 -23.31 -12.98 8.28
N LEU A 83 -22.99 -12.64 7.03
CA LEU A 83 -23.42 -11.39 6.41
C LEU A 83 -24.92 -11.43 6.07
N GLU A 84 -25.68 -10.43 6.51
CA GLU A 84 -27.06 -10.20 6.04
C GLU A 84 -27.03 -9.72 4.58
N LEU A 85 -27.81 -10.38 3.72
CA LEU A 85 -27.90 -10.08 2.30
C LEU A 85 -29.22 -9.35 1.98
N PRO A 86 -29.22 -8.01 1.92
CA PRO A 86 -30.44 -7.22 1.66
C PRO A 86 -30.98 -7.38 0.23
N HIS A 87 -30.23 -8.00 -0.67
CA HIS A 87 -30.62 -8.15 -2.08
C HIS A 87 -30.59 -9.61 -2.53
N ILE A 88 -31.28 -9.90 -3.62
CA ILE A 88 -31.33 -11.26 -4.18
C ILE A 88 -30.04 -11.61 -4.91
N SER A 89 -29.55 -10.72 -5.78
CA SER A 89 -28.40 -10.99 -6.64
C SER A 89 -27.06 -10.74 -5.96
N ALA A 90 -26.03 -11.50 -6.35
CA ALA A 90 -24.67 -11.31 -5.88
C ALA A 90 -24.16 -9.89 -6.18
N ARG A 91 -24.41 -9.39 -7.39
CA ARG A 91 -24.01 -8.04 -7.83
C ARG A 91 -24.58 -6.94 -6.94
N ALA A 92 -25.85 -7.03 -6.58
CA ALA A 92 -26.49 -6.04 -5.72
C ALA A 92 -25.93 -6.09 -4.28
N ASN A 93 -25.67 -7.28 -3.74
CA ASN A 93 -25.04 -7.44 -2.43
C ASN A 93 -23.57 -6.99 -2.42
N ALA A 94 -22.81 -7.25 -3.48
CA ALA A 94 -21.45 -6.72 -3.64
C ALA A 94 -21.44 -5.19 -3.66
N GLY A 95 -22.43 -4.59 -4.33
CA GLY A 95 -22.68 -3.16 -4.28
C GLY A 95 -23.01 -2.66 -2.87
N HIS A 96 -23.84 -3.39 -2.11
CA HIS A 96 -24.14 -3.07 -0.72
C HIS A 96 -22.88 -3.10 0.16
N ILE A 97 -22.07 -4.16 0.07
CA ILE A 97 -20.82 -4.30 0.85
C ILE A 97 -19.88 -3.14 0.54
N THR A 98 -19.62 -2.88 -0.73
CA THR A 98 -18.69 -1.81 -1.17
C THR A 98 -19.18 -0.43 -0.74
N LYS A 99 -20.48 -0.15 -0.81
CA LYS A 99 -21.04 1.18 -0.52
C LYS A 99 -21.28 1.44 0.95
N ALA A 100 -21.74 0.43 1.69
CA ALA A 100 -22.20 0.57 3.07
C ALA A 100 -21.21 -0.01 4.07
N ILE A 101 -20.66 -1.19 3.82
CA ILE A 101 -19.89 -1.94 4.82
C ILE A 101 -18.41 -1.53 4.81
N VAL A 102 -17.80 -1.38 3.63
CA VAL A 102 -16.42 -0.90 3.49
C VAL A 102 -16.36 0.60 3.82
N ASP A 103 -15.58 0.96 4.85
CA ASP A 103 -15.40 2.35 5.29
C ASP A 103 -14.25 3.05 4.56
N THR A 104 -13.08 2.43 4.65
CA THR A 104 -11.79 3.00 4.31
C THR A 104 -11.01 2.04 3.41
N TYR A 105 -10.34 2.60 2.42
CA TYR A 105 -9.36 1.95 1.57
C TYR A 105 -7.96 2.34 2.05
N LEU A 106 -7.20 1.37 2.53
CA LEU A 106 -5.82 1.51 2.95
C LEU A 106 -4.92 1.10 1.80
N ILE A 107 -4.29 2.07 1.13
CA ILE A 107 -3.54 1.82 -0.11
C ILE A 107 -2.04 1.79 0.19
N THR A 108 -1.35 0.73 -0.22
CA THR A 108 0.09 0.54 -0.02
C THR A 108 0.89 1.49 -0.90
N HIS A 109 0.60 1.49 -2.20
CA HIS A 109 1.24 2.31 -3.21
C HIS A 109 0.32 2.50 -4.44
N PRO A 110 0.62 3.44 -5.35
CA PRO A 110 -0.33 3.87 -6.38
C PRO A 110 -0.24 3.11 -7.71
N HIS A 111 0.41 1.93 -7.77
CA HIS A 111 0.41 1.12 -8.99
C HIS A 111 -1.01 0.64 -9.34
N LEU A 112 -1.29 0.50 -10.64
CA LEU A 112 -2.65 0.32 -11.16
C LEU A 112 -3.29 -1.00 -10.70
N ASP A 113 -2.51 -2.06 -10.62
CA ASP A 113 -2.89 -3.36 -10.08
C ASP A 113 -3.21 -3.32 -8.57
N HIS A 114 -2.86 -2.26 -7.84
CA HIS A 114 -3.28 -2.06 -6.44
C HIS A 114 -4.50 -1.15 -6.29
N ILE A 115 -4.91 -0.41 -7.34
CA ILE A 115 -5.93 0.65 -7.21
C ILE A 115 -7.05 0.61 -8.25
N SER A 116 -6.89 -0.14 -9.35
CA SER A 116 -7.79 -0.08 -10.51
C SER A 116 -9.24 -0.36 -10.16
N GLY A 117 -9.49 -1.41 -9.38
CA GLY A 117 -10.81 -1.78 -8.88
C GLY A 117 -11.42 -0.66 -8.04
N LEU A 118 -10.68 -0.05 -7.11
CA LEU A 118 -11.16 1.13 -6.37
C LEU A 118 -11.57 2.25 -7.32
N VAL A 119 -10.67 2.64 -8.23
CA VAL A 119 -10.89 3.77 -9.15
C VAL A 119 -12.14 3.55 -10.00
N VAL A 120 -12.26 2.40 -10.66
CA VAL A 120 -13.43 2.07 -11.49
C VAL A 120 -14.72 2.01 -10.66
N ASN A 121 -14.66 1.40 -9.48
CA ASN A 121 -15.84 1.24 -8.62
C ASN A 121 -16.36 2.55 -8.03
N THR A 122 -15.56 3.64 -8.06
CA THR A 122 -16.03 4.96 -7.64
C THR A 122 -17.24 5.45 -8.44
N ALA A 123 -17.44 4.98 -9.68
CA ALA A 123 -18.62 5.27 -10.49
C ALA A 123 -19.94 4.80 -9.83
N ALA A 124 -19.86 3.84 -8.90
CA ALA A 124 -21.01 3.34 -8.15
C ALA A 124 -21.29 4.11 -6.84
N LEU A 125 -20.48 5.11 -6.49
CA LEU A 125 -20.59 5.90 -5.25
C LEU A 125 -21.51 7.16 -5.26
N PRO A 126 -22.24 7.56 -6.33
CA PRO A 126 -23.16 8.70 -6.22
C PRO A 126 -24.23 8.52 -5.13
N GLY A 127 -24.47 9.56 -4.32
CA GLY A 127 -25.56 9.62 -3.33
C GLY A 127 -25.28 8.94 -1.98
N ILE A 128 -24.03 8.54 -1.72
CA ILE A 128 -23.61 7.95 -0.45
C ILE A 128 -22.53 8.79 0.25
N ARG A 129 -22.24 8.44 1.52
CA ARG A 129 -21.15 9.07 2.30
C ARG A 129 -19.81 8.93 1.56
N PRO A 130 -18.95 9.97 1.60
CA PRO A 130 -17.62 9.92 1.01
C PRO A 130 -16.82 8.71 1.52
N LYS A 131 -16.07 8.07 0.63
CA LYS A 131 -15.15 6.97 0.98
C LYS A 131 -13.79 7.54 1.38
N ARG A 132 -13.17 6.97 2.41
CA ARG A 132 -11.84 7.40 2.84
C ARG A 132 -10.77 6.60 2.11
N ILE A 133 -9.78 7.28 1.53
CA ILE A 133 -8.52 6.67 1.08
C ILE A 133 -7.43 7.07 2.08
N ALA A 134 -6.86 6.09 2.76
CA ALA A 134 -5.77 6.27 3.70
C ALA A 134 -4.47 5.69 3.11
N ALA A 135 -3.40 6.49 3.10
CA ALA A 135 -2.09 6.05 2.60
C ALA A 135 -0.99 7.02 3.07
N LEU A 136 0.27 6.66 2.80
CA LEU A 136 1.39 7.60 2.95
C LEU A 136 1.23 8.83 2.03
N PRO A 137 1.84 9.97 2.38
CA PRO A 137 1.68 11.21 1.62
C PRO A 137 2.11 11.13 0.15
N SER A 138 3.11 10.31 -0.18
CA SER A 138 3.56 10.04 -1.55
C SER A 138 2.44 9.42 -2.38
N THR A 139 1.82 8.34 -1.88
CA THR A 139 0.68 7.66 -2.51
C THR A 139 -0.52 8.59 -2.69
N ILE A 140 -0.90 9.36 -1.66
CA ILE A 140 -1.99 10.34 -1.77
C ILE A 140 -1.69 11.41 -2.82
N SER A 141 -0.43 11.87 -2.90
CA SER A 141 -0.02 12.84 -3.91
C SER A 141 -0.13 12.26 -5.33
N ALA A 142 0.18 10.98 -5.52
CA ALA A 142 0.00 10.30 -6.79
C ALA A 142 -1.48 10.22 -7.19
N PHE A 143 -2.39 9.87 -6.26
CA PHE A 143 -3.84 9.91 -6.53
C PHE A 143 -4.31 11.28 -7.00
N LYS A 144 -3.88 12.35 -6.32
CA LYS A 144 -4.26 13.73 -6.66
C LYS A 144 -3.76 14.17 -8.03
N ASN A 145 -2.51 13.86 -8.35
CA ASN A 145 -1.86 14.39 -9.55
C ASN A 145 -2.12 13.52 -10.79
N HIS A 146 -2.30 12.21 -10.59
CA HIS A 146 -2.25 11.24 -11.68
C HIS A 146 -3.52 10.40 -11.83
N ILE A 147 -4.42 10.34 -10.83
CA ILE A 147 -5.63 9.52 -10.92
C ILE A 147 -6.90 10.39 -10.94
N PHE A 148 -7.20 11.05 -9.83
CA PHE A 148 -8.38 11.90 -9.68
C PHE A 148 -8.09 13.33 -10.17
N ASN A 149 -7.72 13.45 -11.45
CA ASN A 149 -7.19 14.68 -12.06
C ASN A 149 -8.04 15.21 -13.23
N ASN A 150 -9.23 14.66 -13.44
CA ASN A 150 -10.12 14.97 -14.58
C ASN A 150 -9.60 14.53 -15.97
N VAL A 151 -8.49 13.80 -16.02
CA VAL A 151 -7.92 13.25 -17.25
C VAL A 151 -8.04 11.72 -17.25
N ILE A 152 -7.41 11.07 -16.27
CA ILE A 152 -7.49 9.61 -16.12
C ILE A 152 -8.83 9.23 -15.50
N TRP A 153 -9.22 9.92 -14.42
CA TRP A 153 -10.52 9.77 -13.80
C TRP A 153 -11.05 11.13 -13.32
N PRO A 154 -12.38 11.35 -13.26
CA PRO A 154 -12.93 12.56 -12.66
C PRO A 154 -12.34 12.84 -11.28
N ASN A 155 -12.10 14.11 -10.94
CA ASN A 155 -11.67 14.46 -9.59
C ASN A 155 -12.84 14.23 -8.61
N LEU A 156 -12.88 13.04 -8.02
CA LEU A 156 -13.88 12.63 -7.06
C LEU A 156 -13.49 12.97 -5.61
N SER A 157 -12.27 13.50 -5.40
CA SER A 157 -11.81 13.87 -4.06
C SER A 157 -12.51 15.12 -3.52
N ASP A 158 -12.34 15.40 -2.23
CA ASP A 158 -12.75 16.64 -1.57
C ASP A 158 -11.67 17.74 -1.63
N GLU A 159 -10.59 17.51 -2.39
CA GLU A 159 -9.50 18.45 -2.61
C GLU A 159 -9.46 18.91 -4.08
N ASN A 160 -8.80 20.04 -4.36
CA ASN A 160 -8.57 20.58 -5.72
C ASN A 160 -9.85 20.70 -6.57
N ASP A 161 -10.91 21.30 -6.00
CA ASP A 161 -12.23 21.47 -6.64
C ASP A 161 -12.92 20.16 -7.06
N GLY A 162 -12.67 19.07 -6.33
CA GLY A 162 -13.27 17.76 -6.60
C GLY A 162 -14.72 17.60 -6.13
N ALA A 163 -15.35 16.50 -6.54
CA ALA A 163 -16.76 16.21 -6.29
C ALA A 163 -17.08 15.78 -4.84
N GLY A 164 -16.08 15.58 -3.98
CA GLY A 164 -16.23 15.24 -2.57
C GLY A 164 -16.79 13.84 -2.28
N LEU A 165 -16.67 12.90 -3.21
CA LEU A 165 -17.06 11.49 -3.02
C LEU A 165 -15.95 10.65 -2.37
N VAL A 166 -14.72 11.16 -2.37
CA VAL A 166 -13.54 10.55 -1.76
C VAL A 166 -12.88 11.59 -0.85
N THR A 167 -12.39 11.15 0.32
CA THR A 167 -11.60 11.99 1.23
C THR A 167 -10.26 11.31 1.52
N TYR A 168 -9.20 12.10 1.64
CA TYR A 168 -7.85 11.57 1.90
C TYR A 168 -7.47 11.63 3.38
N MET A 169 -6.94 10.52 3.89
CA MET A 169 -6.26 10.45 5.18
C MET A 169 -4.78 10.19 4.95
N ARG A 170 -3.95 11.18 5.23
CA ARG A 170 -2.49 11.07 5.11
C ARG A 170 -1.93 10.43 6.37
N LEU A 171 -1.31 9.26 6.20
CA LEU A 171 -0.69 8.51 7.28
C LEU A 171 0.72 9.02 7.56
N VAL A 172 1.23 8.70 8.74
CA VAL A 172 2.58 9.07 9.19
C VAL A 172 3.34 7.77 9.46
N GLU A 173 4.54 7.67 8.89
CA GLU A 173 5.45 6.56 9.12
C GLU A 173 5.80 6.40 10.61
N GLY A 174 5.74 5.17 11.11
CA GLY A 174 5.85 4.83 12.53
C GLY A 174 4.68 5.32 13.41
N GLY A 175 3.76 6.09 12.83
CA GLY A 175 2.65 6.75 13.51
C GLY A 175 3.06 7.98 14.33
N SER A 176 2.06 8.70 14.85
CA SER A 176 2.32 9.83 15.75
C SER A 176 2.72 9.34 17.13
N ALA A 177 3.88 9.77 17.62
CA ALA A 177 4.34 9.52 18.98
C ALA A 177 3.39 10.07 20.07
N ALA A 178 2.51 11.02 19.72
CA ALA A 178 1.52 11.61 20.61
C ALA A 178 0.21 10.82 20.67
N LEU A 179 0.02 9.83 19.79
CA LEU A 179 -1.17 8.98 19.74
C LEU A 179 -0.85 7.60 20.36
N GLY A 180 -1.71 7.17 21.28
CA GLY A 180 -1.62 5.89 21.98
C GLY A 180 -0.78 5.92 23.27
N ASN A 181 -1.05 4.97 24.16
CA ASN A 181 -0.31 4.74 25.41
C ASN A 181 0.46 3.41 25.32
N ALA A 182 1.72 3.39 25.79
CA ALA A 182 2.56 2.20 25.84
C ALA A 182 2.52 1.38 24.53
N GLY A 183 1.99 0.16 24.55
CA GLY A 183 1.91 -0.77 23.42
C GLY A 183 0.96 -0.37 22.27
N SER A 184 0.23 0.74 22.37
CA SER A 184 -0.60 1.30 21.29
C SER A 184 0.00 2.55 20.63
N ARG A 185 1.23 2.92 21.01
CA ARG A 185 1.89 4.12 20.49
C ARG A 185 2.08 4.06 18.99
N GLY A 186 1.68 5.12 18.30
CA GLY A 186 1.73 5.23 16.84
C GLY A 186 0.58 4.54 16.10
N TYR A 187 -0.35 3.88 16.80
CA TYR A 187 -1.56 3.37 16.14
C TYR A 187 -2.59 4.49 15.98
N VAL A 188 -3.31 4.45 14.86
CA VAL A 188 -4.45 5.33 14.58
C VAL A 188 -5.66 4.48 14.24
N GLU A 189 -6.81 4.78 14.85
CA GLU A 189 -8.07 4.13 14.51
C GLU A 189 -8.44 4.44 13.05
N ILE A 190 -8.75 3.40 12.26
CA ILE A 190 -8.97 3.53 10.82
C ILE A 190 -10.41 3.20 10.40
N CYS A 191 -11.03 2.26 11.10
CA CYS A 191 -12.45 1.93 10.99
C CYS A 191 -12.89 1.21 12.28
N GLU A 192 -14.16 0.86 12.39
CA GLU A 192 -14.73 0.36 13.65
C GLU A 192 -14.03 -0.92 14.15
N GLY A 193 -13.46 -0.85 15.35
CA GLY A 193 -12.74 -1.96 15.98
C GLY A 193 -11.31 -2.18 15.48
N LEU A 194 -10.85 -1.42 14.47
CA LEU A 194 -9.52 -1.58 13.89
C LEU A 194 -8.67 -0.31 13.99
N SER A 195 -7.40 -0.51 14.33
CA SER A 195 -6.37 0.52 14.30
C SER A 195 -5.16 0.07 13.49
N ILE A 196 -4.40 1.02 12.95
CA ILE A 196 -3.24 0.72 12.10
C ILE A 196 -1.99 1.47 12.52
N LYS A 197 -0.84 0.90 12.19
CA LYS A 197 0.46 1.58 12.13
C LYS A 197 1.12 1.29 10.79
N THR A 198 1.80 2.29 10.23
CA THR A 198 2.35 2.25 8.87
C THR A 198 3.85 2.43 8.88
N TRP A 199 4.55 1.71 8.00
CA TRP A 199 5.96 1.91 7.68
C TRP A 199 6.13 2.03 6.17
N SER A 200 7.07 2.86 5.72
CA SER A 200 7.45 2.85 4.30
C SER A 200 8.39 1.68 4.02
N VAL A 201 8.26 1.10 2.83
CA VAL A 201 9.17 0.07 2.32
C VAL A 201 9.58 0.44 0.89
N SER A 202 10.68 -0.13 0.42
CA SER A 202 11.19 0.13 -0.93
C SER A 202 10.66 -0.92 -1.89
N HIS A 203 10.29 -0.47 -3.09
CA HIS A 203 9.73 -1.30 -4.16
C HIS A 203 10.48 -1.01 -5.47
N GLY A 204 11.81 -1.07 -5.41
CA GLY A 204 12.69 -0.84 -6.55
C GLY A 204 12.99 0.64 -6.82
N HIS A 205 13.47 0.93 -8.03
CA HIS A 205 13.90 2.25 -8.43
C HIS A 205 13.47 2.59 -9.87
N CYS A 206 13.37 3.88 -10.15
CA CYS A 206 12.99 4.37 -11.46
C CYS A 206 14.06 4.02 -12.51
N MET A 207 13.63 3.60 -13.70
CA MET A 207 14.53 3.33 -14.83
C MET A 207 15.30 4.58 -15.29
N GLU A 208 14.74 5.77 -15.06
CA GLU A 208 15.38 7.05 -15.38
C GLU A 208 15.93 7.71 -14.11
N ASN A 209 17.19 8.15 -14.15
CA ASN A 209 17.81 8.92 -13.05
C ASN A 209 17.18 10.32 -12.96
N HIS A 210 16.18 10.49 -12.12
CA HIS A 210 15.57 11.79 -11.81
C HIS A 210 15.13 11.87 -10.35
N TRP A 211 15.00 13.08 -9.80
CA TRP A 211 14.47 13.26 -8.45
C TRP A 211 12.96 13.07 -8.43
N HIS A 212 12.46 12.16 -7.59
CA HIS A 212 11.05 12.13 -7.22
C HIS A 212 10.69 13.38 -6.41
N ARG A 213 9.63 14.09 -6.84
CA ARG A 213 9.02 15.17 -6.06
C ARG A 213 8.30 14.66 -4.79
N GLY A 214 8.31 13.35 -4.53
CA GLY A 214 7.57 12.69 -3.45
C GLY A 214 8.39 12.27 -2.23
N SER A 215 9.72 12.19 -2.32
CA SER A 215 10.56 11.58 -1.27
C SER A 215 11.45 12.64 -0.62
N SER A 216 10.87 13.49 0.23
CA SER A 216 11.64 14.26 1.22
C SER A 216 11.45 13.62 2.59
N VAL A 217 12.31 12.65 2.89
CA VAL A 217 12.53 12.19 4.26
C VAL A 217 13.12 13.36 5.03
N GLY A 218 12.56 13.64 6.21
CA GLY A 218 12.75 14.90 6.94
C GLY A 218 14.19 15.40 7.06
N VAL A 219 14.51 16.47 6.32
CA VAL A 219 15.56 17.43 6.67
C VAL A 219 14.94 18.82 6.51
N HIS A 220 14.97 19.61 7.59
CA HIS A 220 14.40 20.96 7.67
C HIS A 220 14.67 21.81 6.41
N GLY A 221 13.62 22.19 5.68
CA GLY A 221 13.76 23.04 4.49
C GLY A 221 12.44 23.57 3.93
N ARG A 222 12.04 24.74 4.45
CA ARG A 222 11.13 25.78 3.87
C ARG A 222 10.01 25.32 2.93
N ILE A 223 8.78 25.46 3.42
CA ILE A 223 7.54 25.55 2.64
C ILE A 223 7.72 26.66 1.58
N SER A 224 7.81 26.30 0.30
CA SER A 224 7.54 27.24 -0.79
C SER A 224 6.06 27.13 -1.17
N HIS A 225 5.33 28.17 -0.80
CA HIS A 225 3.96 28.43 -1.19
C HIS A 225 3.98 29.12 -2.54
N ASP A 226 3.70 28.42 -3.64
CA ASP A 226 3.38 29.06 -4.92
C ASP A 226 2.04 28.54 -5.42
N SER A 227 1.01 29.36 -5.17
CA SER A 227 -0.32 29.29 -5.76
C SER A 227 -0.93 30.69 -5.70
N ILE A 228 -0.73 31.47 -6.77
CA ILE A 228 -1.48 32.67 -7.20
C ILE A 228 -0.87 33.09 -8.55
N ASP A 229 -1.57 33.48 -9.60
CA ASP A 229 -2.98 33.63 -9.90
C ASP A 229 -3.08 33.83 -11.43
N SER A 230 -4.24 33.55 -12.01
CA SER A 230 -4.56 33.81 -13.41
C SER A 230 -5.19 35.20 -13.58
N THR A 231 -4.89 35.84 -14.71
CA THR A 231 -5.67 36.90 -15.41
C THR A 231 -5.81 38.30 -14.79
N ASN A 232 -5.33 39.32 -15.53
CA ASN A 232 -6.04 40.61 -15.63
C ASN A 232 -5.81 41.33 -16.97
N MET A 233 -6.85 42.05 -17.43
CA MET A 233 -7.03 42.64 -18.76
C MET A 233 -6.38 44.03 -18.99
N GLN A 234 -5.93 44.25 -20.24
CA GLN A 234 -5.95 45.42 -21.14
C GLN A 234 -5.66 46.90 -20.73
N ARG A 235 -4.85 47.54 -21.61
CA ARG A 235 -4.73 48.95 -22.13
C ARG A 235 -3.35 49.57 -21.79
N SER A 236 -2.59 50.27 -22.66
CA SER A 236 -2.72 50.80 -24.04
C SER A 236 -1.38 51.46 -24.48
N ASN A 237 -1.03 51.44 -25.79
CA ASN A 237 -0.07 52.28 -26.58
C ASN A 237 1.39 52.44 -26.07
N SER A 238 2.49 52.46 -26.84
CA SER A 238 2.78 52.78 -28.25
C SER A 238 4.22 52.33 -28.63
N ASN A 239 4.44 52.00 -29.91
CA ASN A 239 5.68 52.04 -30.73
C ASN A 239 7.08 52.02 -30.06
N THR A 240 7.92 51.00 -30.38
CA THR A 240 9.16 51.12 -31.19
C THR A 240 9.93 49.78 -31.32
N THR A 241 10.45 49.56 -32.53
CA THR A 241 11.44 48.59 -33.13
C THR A 241 12.07 47.41 -32.36
N PRO A 242 12.44 46.33 -33.09
CA PRO A 242 12.85 45.04 -32.52
C PRO A 242 14.36 44.98 -32.23
N ALA A 243 14.73 44.44 -31.07
CA ALA A 243 16.10 44.00 -30.78
C ALA A 243 16.06 42.54 -30.34
N SER A 244 16.80 41.72 -31.07
CA SER A 244 17.12 40.33 -30.80
C SER A 244 17.63 40.12 -29.37
N GLY A 245 16.89 39.36 -28.58
CA GLY A 245 17.32 38.88 -27.27
C GLY A 245 16.58 37.58 -26.95
N LEU A 246 17.27 36.45 -27.05
CA LEU A 246 16.79 35.15 -26.60
C LEU A 246 16.48 35.23 -25.09
N PRO A 247 15.35 34.71 -24.59
CA PRO A 247 15.11 34.63 -23.16
C PRO A 247 16.03 33.57 -22.57
N ARG A 248 17.04 34.04 -21.82
CA ARG A 248 17.91 33.23 -20.98
C ARG A 248 17.06 32.58 -19.89
N GLN A 249 16.67 31.31 -20.09
CA GLN A 249 16.16 30.45 -19.03
C GLN A 249 17.17 30.47 -17.88
N GLN A 250 16.79 31.04 -16.74
CA GLN A 250 17.50 30.83 -15.48
C GLN A 250 17.25 29.38 -15.06
N TYR A 251 18.11 28.49 -15.53
CA TYR A 251 18.32 27.22 -14.86
C TYR A 251 18.82 27.55 -13.45
N SER A 252 18.01 27.22 -12.45
CA SER A 252 18.48 27.13 -11.06
C SER A 252 19.53 26.03 -11.01
N SER A 253 20.79 26.41 -11.18
CA SER A 253 21.93 25.53 -11.04
C SER A 253 22.10 25.22 -9.55
N HIS A 254 21.54 24.10 -9.10
CA HIS A 254 21.99 23.46 -7.87
C HIS A 254 23.38 22.83 -8.10
N PRO A 255 24.22 22.71 -7.05
CA PRO A 255 25.58 22.23 -7.19
C PRO A 255 25.59 20.81 -7.80
N PRO A 256 26.43 20.52 -8.80
CA PRO A 256 26.59 19.16 -9.31
C PRO A 256 27.37 18.36 -8.26
N GLY A 257 26.75 17.35 -7.65
CA GLY A 257 27.49 16.55 -6.66
C GLY A 257 26.77 15.43 -5.92
N GLN A 258 25.44 15.26 -5.99
CA GLN A 258 24.78 14.09 -5.39
C GLN A 258 23.55 13.71 -6.22
N ASP A 259 23.70 12.82 -7.20
CA ASP A 259 22.59 12.20 -7.92
C ASP A 259 21.78 11.35 -6.92
N GLY A 260 20.58 11.81 -6.55
CA GLY A 260 19.71 11.09 -5.63
C GLY A 260 19.04 9.91 -6.34
N ILE A 261 19.13 8.71 -5.75
CA ILE A 261 18.49 7.50 -6.29
C ILE A 261 16.96 7.65 -6.19
N CYS A 262 16.27 7.45 -7.32
CA CYS A 262 14.82 7.50 -7.43
C CYS A 262 14.23 6.19 -6.90
N VAL A 263 13.79 6.15 -5.64
CA VAL A 263 13.18 4.94 -5.03
C VAL A 263 11.67 4.99 -5.23
N VAL A 264 11.08 3.87 -5.64
CA VAL A 264 9.64 3.70 -5.66
C VAL A 264 9.18 3.31 -4.25
N ASP A 265 8.35 4.15 -3.63
CA ASP A 265 7.88 3.96 -2.27
C ASP A 265 6.63 3.06 -2.22
N SER A 266 6.63 2.10 -1.30
CA SER A 266 5.47 1.30 -0.92
C SER A 266 5.26 1.34 0.60
N SER A 267 4.31 0.57 1.13
CA SER A 267 3.96 0.58 2.56
C SER A 267 3.73 -0.82 3.13
N ALA A 268 4.07 -0.96 4.41
CA ALA A 268 3.67 -2.09 5.26
C ALA A 268 2.73 -1.61 6.38
N TYR A 269 1.66 -2.35 6.63
CA TYR A 269 0.61 -2.00 7.58
C TYR A 269 0.48 -3.06 8.67
N PHE A 270 0.73 -2.66 9.92
CA PHE A 270 0.25 -3.39 11.08
C PHE A 270 -1.23 -3.04 11.28
N ILE A 271 -2.11 -4.03 11.20
CA ILE A 271 -3.55 -3.87 11.41
C ILE A 271 -3.93 -4.61 12.67
N ARG A 272 -4.48 -3.89 13.64
CA ARG A 272 -4.72 -4.35 15.01
C ARG A 272 -6.20 -4.30 15.36
N ASP A 273 -6.71 -5.41 15.87
CA ASP A 273 -7.96 -5.43 16.61
C ASP A 273 -7.81 -4.67 17.93
N ILE A 274 -8.62 -3.63 18.12
CA ILE A 274 -8.51 -2.73 19.27
C ILE A 274 -8.83 -3.47 20.58
N LYS A 275 -9.75 -4.44 20.55
CA LYS A 275 -10.27 -5.10 21.74
C LYS A 275 -9.34 -6.19 22.28
N THR A 276 -8.75 -6.98 21.39
CA THR A 276 -7.89 -8.12 21.75
C THR A 276 -6.41 -7.87 21.53
N GLU A 277 -6.05 -6.73 20.93
CA GLU A 277 -4.67 -6.37 20.55
C GLU A 277 -4.02 -7.38 19.58
N ARG A 278 -4.83 -8.19 18.90
CA ARG A 278 -4.33 -9.14 17.91
C ARG A 278 -4.05 -8.42 16.62
N GLU A 279 -2.98 -8.80 15.94
CA GLU A 279 -2.49 -8.08 14.78
C GLU A 279 -2.20 -9.01 13.59
N VAL A 280 -2.32 -8.41 12.41
CA VAL A 280 -1.81 -8.90 11.13
C VAL A 280 -0.91 -7.84 10.52
N LEU A 281 0.17 -8.25 9.87
CA LEU A 281 1.04 -7.38 9.10
C LEU A 281 0.80 -7.63 7.62
N ILE A 282 0.45 -6.61 6.85
CA ILE A 282 0.21 -6.72 5.41
C ILE A 282 1.16 -5.76 4.68
N PHE A 283 1.98 -6.30 3.80
CA PHE A 283 2.84 -5.55 2.90
C PHE A 283 2.13 -5.26 1.59
N GLY A 284 2.44 -4.10 0.99
CA GLY A 284 2.36 -3.96 -0.46
C GLY A 284 3.60 -4.56 -1.12
N ASP A 285 3.84 -4.20 -2.37
CA ASP A 285 5.02 -4.66 -3.09
C ASP A 285 6.29 -4.15 -2.39
N VAL A 286 7.30 -5.01 -2.34
CA VAL A 286 8.51 -4.80 -1.55
C VAL A 286 9.69 -5.55 -2.15
N GLU A 287 10.85 -4.89 -2.14
CA GLU A 287 12.12 -5.49 -2.56
C GLU A 287 12.94 -5.94 -1.33
N PRO A 288 13.87 -6.89 -1.48
CA PRO A 288 14.69 -7.34 -0.35
C PRO A 288 15.75 -6.31 0.04
N ASP A 289 16.01 -6.19 1.35
CA ASP A 289 17.02 -5.26 1.88
C ASP A 289 18.44 -5.63 1.37
N SER A 290 18.70 -6.90 1.02
CA SER A 290 20.01 -7.37 0.55
C SER A 290 20.41 -6.85 -0.83
N ILE A 291 19.45 -6.43 -1.67
CA ILE A 291 19.71 -5.87 -3.01
C ILE A 291 19.16 -4.46 -3.20
N SER A 292 18.34 -3.96 -2.26
CA SER A 292 17.77 -2.61 -2.35
C SER A 292 18.84 -1.52 -2.31
N LEU A 293 18.66 -0.49 -3.14
CA LEU A 293 19.44 0.74 -3.05
C LEU A 293 19.04 1.61 -1.85
N SER A 294 17.88 1.33 -1.24
CA SER A 294 17.37 2.01 -0.04
C SER A 294 16.68 0.97 0.85
N PRO A 295 17.44 0.13 1.58
CA PRO A 295 16.85 -0.89 2.44
C PRO A 295 16.02 -0.27 3.57
N ARG A 296 14.82 -0.80 3.80
CA ARG A 296 13.82 -0.29 4.77
C ARG A 296 13.10 -1.39 5.56
N ASN A 297 13.21 -2.66 5.18
CA ASN A 297 12.44 -3.76 5.79
C ASN A 297 12.85 -4.00 7.24
N HIS A 298 14.13 -3.80 7.58
CA HIS A 298 14.66 -3.87 8.95
C HIS A 298 13.84 -3.10 10.01
N GLN A 299 13.29 -1.93 9.65
CA GLN A 299 12.47 -1.14 10.58
C GLN A 299 11.14 -1.82 10.88
N VAL A 300 10.54 -2.43 9.85
CA VAL A 300 9.31 -3.23 9.99
C VAL A 300 9.56 -4.44 10.87
N TRP A 301 10.68 -5.14 10.67
CA TRP A 301 11.07 -6.30 11.49
C TRP A 301 11.35 -5.94 12.95
N THR A 302 11.97 -4.78 13.18
CA THR A 302 12.18 -4.25 14.53
C THR A 302 10.86 -4.02 15.28
N ASP A 303 9.82 -3.52 14.60
CA ASP A 303 8.50 -3.30 15.19
C ASP A 303 7.65 -4.59 15.24
N ALA A 304 7.88 -5.57 14.35
CA ALA A 304 7.19 -6.86 14.34
C ALA A 304 7.68 -7.80 15.45
N ALA A 305 8.98 -7.84 15.70
CA ALA A 305 9.62 -8.80 16.58
C ALA A 305 9.03 -8.91 18.01
N PRO A 306 8.83 -7.81 18.77
CA PRO A 306 8.21 -7.92 20.09
C PRO A 306 6.75 -8.41 20.03
N LYS A 307 6.03 -8.14 18.94
CA LYS A 307 4.65 -8.59 18.74
C LYS A 307 4.58 -10.09 18.45
N ILE A 308 5.54 -10.63 17.71
CA ILE A 308 5.70 -12.07 17.48
C ILE A 308 6.12 -12.76 18.78
N ALA A 309 7.10 -12.19 19.50
CA ALA A 309 7.57 -12.73 20.78
C ALA A 309 6.43 -12.83 21.82
N ASN A 310 5.53 -11.84 21.85
CA ASN A 310 4.37 -11.84 22.74
C ASN A 310 3.16 -12.60 22.18
N GLY A 311 3.25 -13.09 20.94
CA GLY A 311 2.19 -13.84 20.26
C GLY A 311 0.97 -13.02 19.85
N THR A 312 1.08 -11.69 19.74
CA THR A 312 0.00 -10.79 19.29
C THR A 312 -0.05 -10.66 17.77
N LEU A 313 1.10 -10.70 17.08
CA LEU A 313 1.16 -10.78 15.61
C LEU A 313 1.06 -12.24 15.17
N LYS A 314 -0.01 -12.59 14.43
CA LYS A 314 -0.31 -13.98 14.07
C LYS A 314 -0.01 -14.33 12.62
N ALA A 315 -0.05 -13.35 11.73
CA ALA A 315 0.23 -13.56 10.33
C ALA A 315 0.92 -12.36 9.67
N ILE A 316 1.70 -12.66 8.65
CA ILE A 316 2.30 -11.71 7.71
C ILE A 316 1.77 -12.04 6.33
N PHE A 317 1.24 -11.06 5.61
CA PHE A 317 0.94 -11.13 4.19
C PHE A 317 2.04 -10.37 3.48
N ILE A 318 2.84 -11.07 2.68
CA ILE A 318 4.00 -10.51 2.00
C ILE A 318 4.14 -11.11 0.61
N GLU A 319 4.59 -10.30 -0.33
CA GLU A 319 4.74 -10.76 -1.70
C GLU A 319 5.87 -11.79 -1.86
N CYS A 320 5.68 -12.66 -2.84
CA CYS A 320 6.76 -13.40 -3.46
C CYS A 320 6.35 -13.54 -4.92
N SER A 321 6.75 -12.57 -5.75
CA SER A 321 6.21 -12.42 -7.10
C SER A 321 6.72 -13.48 -8.07
N TYR A 322 7.93 -13.98 -7.87
CA TYR A 322 8.63 -14.87 -8.80
C TYR A 322 9.25 -16.06 -8.07
N ASP A 323 9.40 -17.19 -8.77
CA ASP A 323 10.20 -18.32 -8.29
C ASP A 323 11.72 -18.04 -8.40
N ASP A 324 12.53 -18.95 -7.87
CA ASP A 324 13.98 -18.76 -7.82
C ASP A 324 14.71 -18.82 -9.16
N SER A 325 14.05 -19.23 -10.25
CA SER A 325 14.64 -19.13 -11.59
C SER A 325 14.76 -17.69 -12.09
N ARG A 326 14.03 -16.74 -11.48
CA ARG A 326 14.08 -15.32 -11.83
C ARG A 326 15.42 -14.71 -11.40
N THR A 327 16.12 -14.05 -12.32
CA THR A 327 17.38 -13.36 -12.03
C THR A 327 17.17 -12.04 -11.29
N ASP A 328 18.14 -11.63 -10.49
CA ASP A 328 18.04 -10.46 -9.62
C ASP A 328 17.75 -9.15 -10.39
N ASP A 329 18.34 -8.99 -11.58
CA ASP A 329 18.16 -7.82 -12.44
C ASP A 329 16.77 -7.71 -13.06
N THR A 330 15.99 -8.79 -13.01
CA THR A 330 14.62 -8.86 -13.53
C THR A 330 13.56 -9.00 -12.45
N LEU A 331 13.93 -8.84 -11.17
CA LEU A 331 12.97 -8.78 -10.06
C LEU A 331 12.18 -7.46 -10.04
N PHE A 332 12.76 -6.37 -10.53
CA PHE A 332 12.11 -5.05 -10.63
C PHE A 332 11.39 -4.61 -9.35
N GLY A 333 12.05 -4.77 -8.19
CA GLY A 333 11.53 -4.33 -6.91
C GLY A 333 10.64 -5.34 -6.17
N HIS A 334 10.73 -6.62 -6.54
CA HIS A 334 9.92 -7.71 -5.96
C HIS A 334 10.78 -8.81 -5.31
N LEU A 335 10.12 -9.73 -4.60
CA LEU A 335 10.75 -10.87 -3.93
C LEU A 335 10.68 -12.17 -4.75
N ALA A 336 11.67 -13.03 -4.50
CA ALA A 336 11.69 -14.46 -4.84
C ALA A 336 12.01 -15.28 -3.57
N PRO A 337 11.78 -16.61 -3.56
CA PRO A 337 11.91 -17.42 -2.35
C PRO A 337 13.23 -17.26 -1.59
N ARG A 338 14.37 -17.25 -2.31
CA ARG A 338 15.69 -17.00 -1.71
C ARG A 338 15.79 -15.71 -0.92
N PHE A 339 15.09 -14.67 -1.34
CA PHE A 339 15.10 -13.36 -0.69
C PHE A 339 14.04 -13.27 0.41
N LEU A 340 12.88 -13.88 0.22
CA LEU A 340 11.86 -13.93 1.26
C LEU A 340 12.37 -14.70 2.49
N ILE A 341 13.09 -15.82 2.31
CA ILE A 341 13.69 -16.52 3.44
C ILE A 341 14.79 -15.70 4.13
N GLU A 342 15.61 -14.93 3.39
CA GLU A 342 16.60 -14.02 3.97
C GLU A 342 15.94 -12.99 4.92
N GLU A 343 14.83 -12.37 4.48
CA GLU A 343 14.06 -11.43 5.29
C GLU A 343 13.47 -12.11 6.55
N LEU A 344 13.01 -13.37 6.43
CA LEU A 344 12.49 -14.14 7.57
C LEU A 344 13.59 -14.56 8.56
N ILE A 345 14.80 -14.86 8.08
CA ILE A 345 15.97 -15.09 8.93
C ILE A 345 16.32 -13.81 9.70
N ALA A 346 16.31 -12.65 9.03
CA ALA A 346 16.52 -11.36 9.68
C ALA A 346 15.47 -11.13 10.77
N LEU A 347 14.17 -11.33 10.45
CA LEU A 347 13.07 -11.23 11.40
C LEU A 347 13.25 -12.18 12.60
N ALA A 348 13.65 -13.43 12.37
CA ALA A 348 13.93 -14.39 13.44
C ALA A 348 15.04 -13.89 14.38
N GLY A 349 16.10 -13.28 13.84
CA GLY A 349 17.14 -12.62 14.63
C GLY A 349 16.63 -11.44 15.46
N HIS A 350 15.68 -10.65 14.94
CA HIS A 350 15.01 -9.61 15.71
C HIS A 350 14.14 -10.18 16.84
N VAL A 351 13.42 -11.28 16.58
CA VAL A 351 12.57 -11.96 17.58
C VAL A 351 13.41 -12.55 18.70
N ASP A 352 14.54 -13.18 18.40
CA ASP A 352 15.49 -13.68 19.42
C ASP A 352 15.95 -12.55 20.35
N LYS A 353 16.42 -11.42 19.78
CA LYS A 353 16.81 -10.23 20.54
C LYS A 353 15.68 -9.71 21.44
N ALA A 354 14.45 -9.65 20.91
CA ALA A 354 13.28 -9.19 21.68
C ALA A 354 12.94 -10.14 22.85
N ARG A 355 13.01 -11.45 22.65
CA ARG A 355 12.80 -12.46 23.70
C ARG A 355 13.87 -12.35 24.78
N ASN A 356 15.14 -12.19 24.41
CA ASN A 356 16.25 -12.07 25.36
C ASN A 356 16.18 -10.77 26.18
N ALA A 357 15.77 -9.65 25.58
CA ALA A 357 15.53 -8.39 26.30
C ALA A 357 14.37 -8.50 27.32
N SER A 358 13.34 -9.30 27.03
CA SER A 358 12.24 -9.54 27.97
C SER A 358 12.65 -10.44 29.15
N GLN A 359 13.64 -11.32 28.97
CA GLN A 359 14.14 -12.21 30.03
C GLN A 359 15.16 -11.52 30.96
N SER A 360 15.95 -10.58 30.44
CA SER A 360 16.92 -9.81 31.24
C SER A 360 16.28 -8.73 32.14
N SER A 361 14.99 -8.44 31.94
CA SER A 361 14.20 -7.49 32.74
C SER A 361 13.42 -8.15 33.90
N ASP A 362 14.00 -9.17 34.56
CA ASP A 362 13.44 -9.77 35.79
C ASP A 362 13.37 -8.72 36.93
N PRO A 363 12.20 -8.48 37.57
CA PRO A 363 12.03 -7.48 38.63
C PRO A 363 12.83 -7.74 39.92
N ARG A 364 13.59 -8.85 40.01
CA ARG A 364 14.31 -9.26 41.22
C ARG A 364 15.70 -8.64 41.41
N SER A 365 16.19 -7.79 40.49
CA SER A 365 17.51 -7.15 40.63
C SER A 365 17.50 -5.65 41.00
N THR A 366 16.34 -5.02 41.21
CA THR A 366 16.29 -3.61 41.65
C THR A 366 16.17 -3.47 43.17
N SER A 367 17.24 -3.84 43.86
CA SER A 367 17.55 -3.32 45.20
C SER A 367 18.83 -2.49 45.17
N GLN A 368 18.89 -1.47 44.32
CA GLN A 368 19.87 -0.39 44.48
C GLN A 368 19.19 0.96 44.27
N SER A 369 19.21 1.75 45.35
CA SER A 369 18.65 3.08 45.46
C SER A 369 19.33 4.07 44.50
N PRO A 370 18.57 4.93 43.77
CA PRO A 370 19.15 5.96 42.93
C PRO A 370 19.53 7.17 43.80
N SER A 371 20.69 7.10 44.43
CA SER A 371 21.29 8.26 45.10
C SER A 371 22.80 8.29 44.91
N ASP A 372 23.27 8.26 43.67
CA ASP A 372 24.59 8.77 43.28
C ASP A 372 24.68 8.70 41.76
N ILE A 373 24.54 9.85 41.08
CA ILE A 373 25.10 10.24 39.77
C ILE A 373 24.37 11.54 39.38
N ARG A 374 24.62 12.63 40.13
CA ARG A 374 24.43 14.01 39.66
C ARG A 374 25.48 14.93 40.27
N LYS A 375 26.75 14.73 39.89
CA LYS A 375 27.82 15.72 40.06
C LYS A 375 28.77 15.72 38.86
N ARG A 376 28.48 16.60 37.90
CA ARG A 376 29.34 17.28 36.90
C ARG A 376 28.39 17.65 35.75
N LYS A 377 28.24 18.90 35.29
CA LYS A 377 29.08 20.09 35.36
C LYS A 377 28.15 21.29 35.07
N ARG A 378 28.05 22.24 36.00
CA ARG A 378 27.43 23.55 35.80
C ARG A 378 28.57 24.51 35.45
N VAL A 379 28.51 25.15 34.29
CA VAL A 379 29.22 26.42 34.05
C VAL A 379 28.16 27.50 33.90
N SER A 380 28.44 28.57 34.63
CA SER A 380 27.59 29.71 34.96
C SER A 380 27.26 30.59 33.76
N GLN A 381 26.04 31.13 33.73
CA GLN A 381 25.87 32.58 33.68
C GLN A 381 24.50 32.98 34.25
N THR A 382 24.53 34.12 34.91
CA THR A 382 23.62 34.62 35.95
C THR A 382 22.81 35.82 35.47
N LEU A 383 21.71 36.08 36.19
CA LEU A 383 20.98 37.35 36.36
C LEU A 383 20.03 37.71 35.18
N SER A 384 18.82 38.25 35.37
CA SER A 384 18.11 38.83 36.52
C SER A 384 16.66 39.15 36.08
N VAL A 385 15.65 38.79 36.88
CA VAL A 385 14.73 39.70 37.60
C VAL A 385 13.42 40.10 36.88
N ALA A 386 12.32 39.89 37.64
CA ALA A 386 10.98 40.50 37.62
C ALA A 386 10.08 40.29 36.39
N GLY A 387 8.78 40.05 36.51
CA GLY A 387 7.91 40.13 37.68
C GLY A 387 6.52 39.58 37.36
N SER A 388 5.80 39.32 38.45
CA SER A 388 4.43 38.82 38.56
C SER A 388 3.39 39.63 37.80
N ALA A 389 2.31 38.99 37.35
CA ALA A 389 0.97 39.09 37.96
C ALA A 389 -0.17 38.67 36.99
N SER A 390 -0.98 37.73 37.48
CA SER A 390 -2.45 37.61 37.39
C SER A 390 -3.23 38.22 36.21
N GLY A 391 -3.90 37.33 35.46
CA GLY A 391 -5.37 37.20 35.46
C GLY A 391 -6.21 38.31 34.83
N LEU A 392 -6.97 37.96 33.78
CA LEU A 392 -8.31 38.49 33.52
C LEU A 392 -9.04 37.62 32.49
N GLU A 393 -10.14 37.00 32.96
CA GLU A 393 -11.24 36.51 32.14
C GLU A 393 -11.93 37.69 31.45
N ILE A 394 -12.24 37.57 30.16
CA ILE A 394 -13.35 38.29 29.52
C ILE A 394 -14.02 37.33 28.53
N ASP A 395 -15.33 37.34 28.61
CA ASP A 395 -16.30 36.44 28.02
C ASP A 395 -17.06 37.15 26.86
N VAL A 396 -17.61 36.35 25.94
CA VAL A 396 -18.73 36.65 24.99
C VAL A 396 -18.45 37.46 23.69
N PRO A 397 -19.18 37.32 22.54
CA PRO A 397 -20.06 36.26 22.01
C PRO A 397 -19.75 35.78 20.56
N SER A 398 -20.40 34.67 20.17
CA SER A 398 -20.63 34.22 18.78
C SER A 398 -21.52 35.17 17.95
N PRO A 399 -21.51 35.04 16.61
CA PRO A 399 -22.68 35.33 15.79
C PRO A 399 -23.22 34.08 15.07
N SER A 400 -24.51 33.85 15.25
CA SER A 400 -25.36 33.02 14.40
C SER A 400 -25.61 33.69 13.04
N MET A 401 -25.57 32.95 11.93
CA MET A 401 -26.33 33.32 10.73
C MET A 401 -27.04 32.10 10.12
N LYS A 402 -28.21 32.41 9.59
CA LYS A 402 -29.36 31.55 9.32
C LYS A 402 -29.21 30.71 8.05
N SER A 403 -29.85 29.55 8.10
CA SER A 403 -30.18 28.64 7.01
C SER A 403 -31.11 29.28 5.97
N HIS A 404 -30.77 29.18 4.69
CA HIS A 404 -31.73 29.02 3.59
C HIS A 404 -30.96 28.59 2.31
N SER A 405 -31.10 27.32 1.92
CA SER A 405 -31.28 26.93 0.52
C SER A 405 -31.59 25.43 0.44
N GLU A 406 -32.63 25.10 -0.32
CA GLU A 406 -33.10 23.75 -0.57
C GLU A 406 -32.04 22.91 -1.32
N PRO A 407 -32.03 21.57 -1.15
CA PRO A 407 -31.08 20.69 -1.82
C PRO A 407 -31.39 20.57 -3.31
N TRP A 408 -30.34 20.70 -4.13
CA TRP A 408 -30.38 20.58 -5.58
C TRP A 408 -30.61 19.12 -5.98
N THR A 409 -31.42 18.89 -7.00
CA THR A 409 -31.70 17.52 -7.47
C THR A 409 -30.63 17.06 -8.47
N ALA A 410 -30.30 15.76 -8.45
CA ALA A 410 -29.21 15.15 -9.23
C ALA A 410 -29.26 15.39 -10.76
N ARG A 411 -30.39 15.89 -11.30
CA ARG A 411 -30.53 16.29 -12.71
C ARG A 411 -29.90 17.65 -13.03
N GLU A 412 -29.64 18.49 -12.04
CA GLU A 412 -29.11 19.85 -12.23
C GLU A 412 -27.59 19.90 -12.27
N VAL A 413 -26.91 18.99 -11.57
CA VAL A 413 -25.44 18.84 -11.59
C VAL A 413 -24.94 18.40 -12.97
N ILE A 414 -25.67 17.50 -13.64
CA ILE A 414 -25.32 16.98 -14.97
C ILE A 414 -25.47 18.06 -16.06
N ARG A 415 -26.37 19.03 -15.88
CA ARG A 415 -26.65 20.05 -16.91
C ARG A 415 -25.60 21.17 -16.96
N LYS A 416 -24.78 21.33 -15.91
CA LYS A 416 -23.73 22.37 -15.83
C LYS A 416 -22.38 21.90 -16.41
N ALA A 417 -22.15 20.58 -16.47
CA ALA A 417 -20.97 19.99 -17.10
C ALA A 417 -21.00 20.05 -18.65
N HIS A 418 -22.19 20.20 -19.26
CA HIS A 418 -22.36 20.28 -20.72
C HIS A 418 -22.50 21.70 -21.28
N ARG A 419 -22.23 22.76 -20.50
CA ARG A 419 -22.47 24.16 -20.93
C ARG A 419 -21.22 25.04 -20.96
N LYS A 420 -20.04 24.45 -21.19
CA LYS A 420 -18.78 25.20 -21.32
C LYS A 420 -17.97 24.95 -22.60
N ASP A 421 -18.52 24.26 -23.60
CA ASP A 421 -17.86 24.03 -24.90
C ASP A 421 -18.69 24.42 -26.14
N GLU A 422 -19.51 25.47 -26.06
CA GLU A 422 -20.14 26.05 -27.25
C GLU A 422 -20.08 27.57 -27.23
N ALA A 423 -18.92 28.12 -27.60
CA ALA A 423 -18.81 29.49 -28.11
C ALA A 423 -17.48 29.69 -28.85
N ASN A 424 -17.32 29.13 -30.05
CA ASN A 424 -16.58 29.74 -31.16
C ASN A 424 -16.56 28.85 -32.40
N VAL A 425 -17.58 28.95 -33.26
CA VAL A 425 -17.41 28.77 -34.71
C VAL A 425 -18.41 29.67 -35.43
N SER A 426 -17.92 30.47 -36.40
CA SER A 426 -18.74 31.17 -37.39
C SER A 426 -18.14 30.94 -38.79
N PRO A 427 -18.92 31.12 -39.87
CA PRO A 427 -19.23 30.03 -40.78
C PRO A 427 -18.61 30.24 -42.16
N HIS A 428 -18.30 29.16 -42.89
CA HIS A 428 -18.49 29.03 -44.35
C HIS A 428 -17.99 27.66 -44.81
N THR A 429 -18.90 26.76 -45.21
CA THR A 429 -18.92 26.08 -46.53
C THR A 429 -20.05 25.05 -46.60
N ARG A 430 -20.48 24.76 -47.82
CA ARG A 430 -21.83 24.36 -48.25
C ARG A 430 -21.94 22.84 -48.47
N ALA A 431 -23.14 22.30 -48.24
CA ALA A 431 -23.51 20.89 -48.27
C ALA A 431 -23.68 20.27 -49.67
N LEU A 432 -23.63 18.92 -49.74
CA LEU A 432 -24.49 17.93 -50.47
C LEU A 432 -23.79 16.53 -50.54
N PRO A 433 -24.44 15.39 -50.87
CA PRO A 433 -25.43 14.60 -50.10
C PRO A 433 -25.07 13.08 -49.93
N HIS A 434 -25.84 12.35 -49.12
CA HIS A 434 -25.74 10.90 -48.84
C HIS A 434 -26.17 9.96 -50.00
N PRO A 435 -25.71 8.69 -49.96
CA PRO A 435 -26.54 7.52 -50.35
C PRO A 435 -26.44 6.35 -49.31
N PRO A 436 -27.22 5.24 -49.41
CA PRO A 436 -28.05 4.74 -48.30
C PRO A 436 -27.72 3.32 -47.76
N ASN A 437 -28.46 2.95 -46.71
CA ASN A 437 -28.58 1.64 -46.07
C ASN A 437 -28.84 0.45 -47.01
N VAL A 438 -28.07 -0.64 -46.81
CA VAL A 438 -28.40 -2.08 -46.98
C VAL A 438 -27.26 -2.83 -46.25
N GLY A 439 -27.36 -3.96 -45.57
CA GLY A 439 -28.35 -5.02 -45.34
C GLY A 439 -27.58 -6.21 -44.74
N LEU A 440 -28.24 -6.93 -43.85
CA LEU A 440 -27.79 -8.13 -43.13
C LEU A 440 -27.41 -9.29 -44.09
N MET A 441 -26.22 -9.92 -43.96
CA MET A 441 -25.91 -11.32 -44.37
C MET A 441 -24.64 -11.77 -43.60
N GLN A 442 -24.75 -12.68 -42.62
CA GLN A 442 -24.77 -14.15 -42.72
C GLN A 442 -23.37 -14.73 -43.01
N LEU A 443 -22.80 -15.34 -41.95
CA LEU A 443 -21.56 -16.10 -41.95
C LEU A 443 -21.79 -17.46 -42.63
N ASP A 444 -21.05 -17.74 -43.69
CA ASP A 444 -20.87 -19.09 -44.23
C ASP A 444 -19.37 -19.45 -44.26
N SER A 445 -19.05 -20.41 -43.40
CA SER A 445 -18.13 -21.54 -43.54
C SER A 445 -17.35 -21.65 -44.86
N PHE A 446 -16.01 -21.64 -44.80
CA PHE A 446 -15.17 -22.30 -45.80
C PHE A 446 -13.96 -23.01 -45.19
N GLN A 447 -13.71 -24.19 -45.76
CA GLN A 447 -12.88 -25.31 -45.32
C GLN A 447 -11.37 -25.04 -45.29
N LEU A 448 -10.72 -25.74 -44.35
CA LEU A 448 -9.29 -26.01 -44.30
C LEU A 448 -8.88 -26.91 -45.47
N ASP A 449 -7.84 -26.51 -46.20
CA ASP A 449 -7.11 -27.37 -47.12
C ASP A 449 -5.63 -27.43 -46.69
N GLU A 450 -5.18 -28.63 -46.35
CA GLU A 450 -3.79 -28.98 -46.04
C GLU A 450 -2.90 -28.93 -47.28
N ARG A 451 -1.77 -28.20 -47.23
CA ARG A 451 -0.55 -28.55 -47.98
C ARG A 451 0.71 -28.17 -47.20
N GLY A 452 1.56 -29.17 -46.96
CA GLY A 452 2.86 -29.05 -46.30
C GLY A 452 4.01 -28.51 -47.18
N PRO A 453 5.28 -28.71 -46.79
CA PRO A 453 6.14 -27.60 -46.36
C PRO A 453 7.38 -27.40 -47.25
N ARG A 454 7.90 -26.16 -47.35
CA ARG A 454 9.27 -25.83 -47.84
C ARG A 454 9.79 -24.48 -47.28
N PRO A 455 11.13 -24.25 -47.26
CA PRO A 455 11.84 -23.81 -46.06
C PRO A 455 12.45 -22.39 -46.12
N GLY A 456 12.85 -21.89 -44.95
CA GLY A 456 14.00 -20.99 -44.77
C GLY A 456 13.73 -19.49 -44.91
N GLY A 457 13.56 -18.80 -43.77
CA GLY A 457 13.45 -17.35 -43.74
C GLY A 457 13.69 -16.77 -42.34
N ARG A 458 14.97 -16.47 -42.07
CA ARG A 458 15.58 -15.62 -41.04
C ARG A 458 14.67 -15.04 -39.94
N ASP A 459 15.01 -15.47 -38.73
CA ASP A 459 14.68 -14.87 -37.44
C ASP A 459 15.18 -13.41 -37.37
N ILE A 460 14.30 -12.48 -36.97
CA ILE A 460 14.64 -11.09 -36.66
C ILE A 460 14.44 -10.95 -35.15
N SER A 461 15.47 -11.32 -34.41
CA SER A 461 15.61 -11.02 -32.99
C SER A 461 15.99 -9.55 -32.80
N GLN A 462 15.48 -8.98 -31.70
CA GLN A 462 15.56 -7.61 -31.24
C GLN A 462 16.99 -7.02 -31.17
N PRO A 463 17.17 -5.69 -31.25
CA PRO A 463 18.47 -5.06 -31.05
C PRO A 463 18.83 -4.98 -29.56
N GLU A 464 20.03 -5.47 -29.22
CA GLU A 464 20.66 -5.35 -27.90
C GLU A 464 20.88 -3.87 -27.49
N SER A 465 20.62 -3.58 -26.21
CA SER A 465 20.89 -2.29 -25.57
C SER A 465 22.38 -2.15 -25.22
N PRO A 466 23.05 -1.01 -25.49
CA PRO A 466 24.52 -0.89 -25.37
C PRO A 466 25.02 -0.52 -23.96
N PHE A 467 24.23 -0.69 -22.89
CA PHE A 467 24.68 -0.35 -21.53
C PHE A 467 24.30 -1.43 -20.51
N SER A 468 25.15 -2.45 -20.38
CA SER A 468 25.20 -3.30 -19.20
C SER A 468 26.66 -3.46 -18.76
N PRO A 469 27.04 -3.08 -17.53
CA PRO A 469 28.32 -3.49 -16.99
C PRO A 469 28.29 -5.00 -16.74
N LYS A 470 29.34 -5.69 -17.18
CA LYS A 470 29.50 -7.14 -17.02
C LYS A 470 29.62 -7.49 -15.53
N HIS A 471 28.54 -7.96 -14.92
CA HIS A 471 28.60 -8.65 -13.63
C HIS A 471 28.76 -10.15 -13.89
N VAL A 472 29.78 -10.74 -13.28
CA VAL A 472 29.99 -12.20 -13.28
C VAL A 472 29.02 -12.79 -12.26
N PRO A 473 28.23 -13.82 -12.59
CA PRO A 473 27.33 -14.45 -11.63
C PRO A 473 28.18 -15.24 -10.62
N SER A 474 28.24 -14.76 -9.37
CA SER A 474 28.78 -15.52 -8.27
C SER A 474 27.67 -16.41 -7.70
N GLN A 475 27.67 -17.68 -8.10
CA GLN A 475 27.03 -18.72 -7.30
C GLN A 475 27.86 -18.88 -6.01
N THR A 476 27.50 -18.12 -4.99
CA THR A 476 28.10 -18.25 -3.65
C THR A 476 27.23 -19.19 -2.83
N PRO A 477 27.74 -20.31 -2.29
CA PRO A 477 26.94 -21.17 -1.42
C PRO A 477 26.46 -20.41 -0.19
N LEU A 478 25.19 -20.63 0.21
CA LEU A 478 24.50 -19.98 1.36
C LEU A 478 25.31 -20.03 2.68
N ALA A 479 26.23 -20.99 2.82
CA ALA A 479 27.16 -21.08 3.94
C ALA A 479 28.09 -19.85 4.09
N SER A 480 28.27 -19.04 3.04
CA SER A 480 29.10 -17.82 3.06
C SER A 480 28.39 -16.61 3.67
N LEU A 481 27.05 -16.55 3.62
CA LEU A 481 26.24 -15.42 4.13
C LEU A 481 26.26 -15.31 5.67
N ARG A 482 26.43 -16.43 6.37
CA ARG A 482 26.63 -16.43 7.84
C ARG A 482 27.85 -15.62 8.28
N GLY A 483 28.86 -15.45 7.42
CA GLY A 483 30.08 -14.71 7.73
C GLY A 483 29.98 -13.19 7.51
N ASP A 484 29.04 -12.72 6.68
CA ASP A 484 28.98 -11.32 6.27
C ASP A 484 27.90 -10.50 7.00
N LEU A 485 26.88 -11.15 7.60
CA LEU A 485 25.91 -10.47 8.46
C LEU A 485 26.55 -9.88 9.74
N ALA A 486 27.68 -10.42 10.18
CA ALA A 486 28.44 -9.95 11.34
C ALA A 486 29.18 -8.61 11.10
N LYS A 487 29.23 -8.10 9.87
CA LYS A 487 30.03 -6.90 9.50
C LYS A 487 29.21 -5.61 9.29
N MET A 488 27.87 -5.64 9.45
CA MET A 488 27.01 -4.46 9.29
C MET A 488 26.73 -3.70 10.60
N VAL A 489 27.69 -3.65 11.52
CA VAL A 489 27.62 -2.80 12.74
C VAL A 489 28.68 -1.70 12.65
N PRO A 490 28.36 -0.41 12.89
CA PRO A 490 29.36 0.64 12.88
C PRO A 490 30.33 0.45 14.07
N GLU A 491 31.60 0.21 13.77
CA GLU A 491 32.68 0.09 14.76
C GLU A 491 32.87 1.41 15.53
N LEU A 492 32.70 1.35 16.85
CA LEU A 492 33.27 2.33 17.79
C LEU A 492 33.95 1.60 18.95
N GLY A 493 35.28 1.61 18.93
CA GLY A 493 36.14 1.50 20.10
C GLY A 493 36.38 0.09 20.62
N GLY A 494 37.62 -0.39 20.44
CA GLY A 494 38.05 -1.72 20.86
C GLY A 494 38.18 -1.94 22.36
N ASP A 495 37.99 -3.20 22.74
CA ASP A 495 38.80 -3.90 23.74
C ASP A 495 38.80 -5.39 23.36
N ASP A 496 39.97 -6.02 23.39
CA ASP A 496 40.20 -7.41 22.98
C ASP A 496 39.64 -8.38 24.04
N THR A 497 38.45 -8.92 23.79
CA THR A 497 38.04 -10.20 24.39
C THR A 497 37.51 -11.13 23.30
N ASN A 498 38.33 -12.13 23.00
CA ASN A 498 38.08 -13.19 22.03
C ASN A 498 37.03 -14.18 22.59
N GLU A 499 35.77 -13.74 22.73
CA GLU A 499 34.62 -14.64 22.79
C GLU A 499 34.16 -14.87 21.35
N ALA A 500 34.37 -16.08 20.83
CA ALA A 500 33.78 -16.47 19.55
C ALA A 500 32.26 -16.26 19.63
N GLU A 501 31.75 -15.25 18.91
CA GLU A 501 30.32 -14.99 18.81
C GLU A 501 29.61 -16.27 18.37
N LYS A 502 28.94 -16.92 19.32
CA LYS A 502 28.08 -18.07 19.00
C LYS A 502 27.01 -17.56 18.05
N THR A 503 27.00 -18.09 16.84
CA THR A 503 25.91 -17.85 15.90
C THR A 503 24.59 -18.19 16.61
N PRO A 504 23.64 -17.25 16.69
CA PRO A 504 22.41 -17.49 17.43
C PRO A 504 21.66 -18.66 16.79
N ASN A 505 21.13 -19.57 17.62
CA ASN A 505 20.25 -20.63 17.13
C ASN A 505 18.86 -20.03 16.89
N LEU A 506 18.49 -19.88 15.62
CA LEU A 506 17.21 -19.29 15.22
C LEU A 506 16.08 -20.31 15.05
N GLU A 507 16.34 -21.60 15.35
CA GLU A 507 15.37 -22.66 15.23
C GLU A 507 14.09 -22.37 16.04
N GLY A 508 12.93 -22.46 15.38
CA GLY A 508 11.62 -22.22 15.98
C GLY A 508 11.37 -20.79 16.45
N MET A 509 12.20 -19.81 16.07
CA MET A 509 12.00 -18.42 16.48
C MET A 509 10.68 -17.83 15.97
N LEU A 510 10.24 -18.26 14.80
CA LEU A 510 8.98 -17.86 14.17
C LEU A 510 7.85 -18.89 14.36
N ALA A 511 7.99 -19.81 15.31
CA ALA A 511 6.99 -20.83 15.61
C ALA A 511 5.57 -20.25 15.80
N GLY A 512 4.63 -20.76 15.01
CA GLY A 512 3.21 -20.35 15.05
C GLY A 512 2.89 -19.07 14.27
N LEU A 513 3.87 -18.47 13.59
CA LEU A 513 3.64 -17.40 12.63
C LEU A 513 3.18 -17.98 11.29
N LYS A 514 2.08 -17.46 10.76
CA LYS A 514 1.61 -17.78 9.41
C LYS A 514 2.13 -16.75 8.41
N VAL A 515 2.84 -17.19 7.38
CA VAL A 515 3.27 -16.35 6.27
C VAL A 515 2.38 -16.65 5.07
N VAL A 516 1.58 -15.66 4.68
CA VAL A 516 0.65 -15.74 3.57
C VAL A 516 1.32 -15.08 2.36
N ILE A 517 1.64 -15.89 1.35
CA ILE A 517 2.26 -15.45 0.11
C ILE A 517 1.18 -14.81 -0.77
N ILE A 518 1.43 -13.57 -1.19
CA ILE A 518 0.55 -12.77 -2.04
C ILE A 518 1.29 -12.22 -3.26
N HIS A 519 0.58 -11.52 -4.14
CA HIS A 519 1.11 -10.81 -5.30
C HIS A 519 1.98 -11.71 -6.21
N VAL A 520 1.61 -12.99 -6.38
CA VAL A 520 2.34 -13.89 -7.29
C VAL A 520 2.08 -13.45 -8.74
N LYS A 521 3.13 -13.41 -9.57
CA LYS A 521 3.01 -13.10 -10.99
C LYS A 521 2.91 -14.35 -11.84
N ASP A 522 1.93 -14.36 -12.72
CA ASP A 522 1.67 -15.48 -13.62
C ASP A 522 2.69 -15.50 -14.76
N ASN A 523 3.17 -16.71 -15.11
CA ASN A 523 4.11 -16.92 -16.20
C ASN A 523 3.45 -16.88 -17.59
N LEU A 524 2.12 -16.98 -17.66
CA LEU A 524 1.31 -17.04 -18.88
C LEU A 524 1.71 -18.19 -19.82
N ASP A 525 2.05 -19.34 -19.25
CA ASP A 525 2.43 -20.53 -19.97
C ASP A 525 1.74 -21.79 -19.43
N ASP A 526 1.95 -22.93 -20.10
CA ASP A 526 1.36 -24.22 -19.72
C ASP A 526 2.19 -24.97 -18.66
N ASN A 527 3.17 -24.32 -18.02
CA ASN A 527 4.01 -24.96 -17.01
C ASN A 527 3.27 -25.08 -15.66
N GLU A 528 3.97 -25.61 -14.66
CA GLU A 528 3.47 -25.62 -13.28
C GLU A 528 3.16 -24.18 -12.83
N PRO A 529 2.00 -23.93 -12.18
CA PRO A 529 1.64 -22.59 -11.71
C PRO A 529 2.74 -22.00 -10.81
N ALA A 530 3.05 -20.72 -11.01
CA ALA A 530 4.13 -20.05 -10.31
C ALA A 530 3.96 -20.14 -8.78
N GLU A 531 2.73 -20.06 -8.29
CA GLU A 531 2.41 -20.16 -6.88
C GLU A 531 2.77 -21.52 -6.26
N ASP A 532 2.63 -22.61 -7.02
CA ASP A 532 2.94 -23.96 -6.55
C ASP A 532 4.46 -24.16 -6.48
N VAL A 533 5.19 -23.64 -7.47
CA VAL A 533 6.67 -23.64 -7.50
C VAL A 533 7.21 -22.84 -6.31
N ILE A 534 6.74 -21.61 -6.12
CA ILE A 534 7.14 -20.72 -5.03
C ILE A 534 6.84 -21.36 -3.67
N LEU A 535 5.65 -21.95 -3.49
CA LEU A 535 5.31 -22.60 -2.22
C LEU A 535 6.22 -23.79 -1.93
N ARG A 536 6.58 -24.58 -2.94
CA ARG A 536 7.53 -25.69 -2.78
C ARG A 536 8.91 -25.17 -2.37
N GLU A 537 9.46 -24.19 -3.07
CA GLU A 537 10.76 -23.59 -2.77
C GLU A 537 10.79 -22.99 -1.35
N MET A 538 9.75 -22.27 -0.95
CA MET A 538 9.65 -21.73 0.42
C MET A 538 9.62 -22.82 1.49
N ASN A 539 8.92 -23.94 1.24
CA ASN A 539 8.91 -25.06 2.19
C ASN A 539 10.27 -25.76 2.25
N GLU A 540 10.99 -25.89 1.14
CA GLU A 540 12.36 -26.43 1.12
C GLU A 540 13.32 -25.55 1.94
N TYR A 541 13.16 -24.22 1.88
CA TYR A 541 13.91 -23.30 2.72
C TYR A 541 13.56 -23.42 4.21
N GLU A 542 12.28 -23.57 4.57
CA GLU A 542 11.88 -23.79 5.96
C GLU A 542 12.35 -25.14 6.50
N GLU A 543 12.42 -26.19 5.69
CA GLU A 543 13.03 -27.47 6.09
C GLU A 543 14.52 -27.34 6.44
N GLN A 544 15.22 -26.43 5.75
CA GLN A 544 16.64 -26.15 5.97
C GLN A 544 16.88 -25.24 7.18
N GLU A 545 16.16 -24.11 7.25
CA GLU A 545 16.37 -23.06 8.25
C GLU A 545 15.62 -23.32 9.56
N ARG A 546 14.53 -24.10 9.51
CA ARG A 546 13.72 -24.54 10.66
C ARG A 546 13.26 -23.37 11.53
N LEU A 547 12.84 -22.26 10.92
CA LEU A 547 12.41 -21.06 11.65
C LEU A 547 11.09 -21.30 12.41
N GLY A 548 10.30 -22.30 12.00
CA GLY A 548 9.05 -22.74 12.60
C GLY A 548 7.81 -22.05 12.04
N CYS A 549 7.94 -21.28 10.95
CA CYS A 549 6.81 -20.60 10.33
C CYS A 549 6.05 -21.51 9.35
N HIS A 550 4.83 -21.12 8.98
CA HIS A 550 4.00 -21.88 8.04
C HIS A 550 3.64 -21.03 6.83
N PHE A 551 3.97 -21.52 5.63
CA PHE A 551 3.64 -20.87 4.36
C PHE A 551 2.28 -21.30 3.83
N VAL A 552 1.52 -20.35 3.30
CA VAL A 552 0.27 -20.57 2.56
C VAL A 552 0.19 -19.56 1.43
N VAL A 553 -0.16 -20.00 0.22
CA VAL A 553 -0.45 -19.09 -0.90
C VAL A 553 -1.88 -18.57 -0.78
N ALA A 554 -2.06 -17.26 -0.93
CA ALA A 554 -3.37 -16.64 -0.95
C ALA A 554 -4.14 -16.94 -2.25
N THR A 555 -5.42 -17.28 -2.11
CA THR A 555 -6.34 -17.47 -3.25
C THR A 555 -7.62 -16.67 -3.03
N ALA A 556 -8.24 -16.19 -4.11
CA ALA A 556 -9.49 -15.42 -4.02
C ALA A 556 -10.59 -16.22 -3.31
N GLY A 557 -11.28 -15.58 -2.36
CA GLY A 557 -12.28 -16.23 -1.51
C GLY A 557 -11.70 -16.92 -0.28
N MET A 558 -10.37 -17.00 -0.13
CA MET A 558 -9.74 -17.47 1.10
C MET A 558 -10.10 -16.55 2.27
N SER A 559 -10.40 -17.16 3.42
CA SER A 559 -10.60 -16.45 4.67
C SER A 559 -9.58 -16.88 5.71
N VAL A 560 -8.71 -15.95 6.11
CA VAL A 560 -7.70 -16.15 7.14
C VAL A 560 -8.21 -15.62 8.47
N MET A 561 -8.55 -16.54 9.36
CA MET A 561 -8.99 -16.26 10.73
C MET A 561 -7.76 -16.24 11.66
N LEU A 562 -7.56 -15.14 12.38
CA LEU A 562 -6.35 -14.88 13.17
C LEU A 562 -6.67 -14.73 14.64
#